data_AF-A0A9P3LTF1-F1
#
_entry.id   AF-A0A9P3LTF1-F1
#
_cell.length_a   1.000
_cell.length_b   1.000
_cell.length_c   1.000
_cell.angle_alpha   90.00
_cell.angle_beta   90.00
_cell.angle_gamma   90.00
#
_symmetry.space_group_name_H-M   'P 1'
#
loop_
_entity.id
_entity.type
_entity.pdbx_description
1 polymer ?
#
loop_
_entity_poly.entity_id
_entity_poly.type
_entity_poly.pdbx_seq_one_letter_code
_entity_poly.pdbx_strand_id
1 'polypeptide(L)'
;MDIEDLGHLGKKPKVTNYNPCTVRGLKPGSIKEWCTCGLTKKGPWCDGKSHKGTTFKPLRWKVPDGKNTQTMYSICDCRYTTRPPFCDGIHYDLPLRYLQKIKDCPRQPHDPAVTKLCEECGWAGPREMWPELPPSADSDSDSDLSGDDDDEDKKPSEEQLQKQLAANTPKVQVQISSGEHGLAADATVKGEDADSAMDVDQPRACNGSCQTGTEGNVDPEVYRMAQDIQKVHLS
;
A
#
# COMPACT_ATOMS: atom_id res chain seq x y z
N MET A 1 -21.57 -17.13 3.47
CA MET A 1 -20.41 -16.85 2.60
C MET A 1 -19.21 -16.87 3.51
N ASP A 2 -18.37 -17.89 3.39
CA ASP A 2 -17.20 -18.02 4.24
C ASP A 2 -16.25 -16.87 3.92
N ILE A 3 -16.16 -15.95 4.89
CA ILE A 3 -15.40 -14.71 4.80
C ILE A 3 -13.90 -15.03 4.61
N GLU A 4 -13.48 -16.26 4.95
CA GLU A 4 -12.10 -16.74 5.03
C GLU A 4 -11.29 -16.57 3.75
N ASP A 5 -11.95 -16.56 2.58
CA ASP A 5 -11.25 -16.38 1.33
C ASP A 5 -11.41 -14.96 0.77
N LEU A 6 -10.46 -14.09 1.14
CA LEU A 6 -10.16 -12.87 0.35
C LEU A 6 -9.81 -13.19 -1.13
N GLY A 7 -9.84 -14.46 -1.53
CA GLY A 7 -9.64 -15.10 -2.84
C GLY A 7 -10.61 -14.76 -3.95
N HIS A 8 -11.75 -14.12 -3.68
CA HIS A 8 -12.65 -13.72 -4.78
C HIS A 8 -11.95 -12.83 -5.82
N LEU A 9 -10.92 -12.07 -5.40
CA LEU A 9 -10.01 -11.37 -6.31
C LEU A 9 -8.83 -12.27 -6.68
N GLY A 10 -8.70 -12.61 -7.96
CA GLY A 10 -7.56 -13.38 -8.47
C GLY A 10 -6.19 -12.71 -8.23
N LYS A 11 -6.18 -11.37 -8.10
CA LYS A 11 -5.01 -10.54 -7.76
C LYS A 11 -5.32 -9.65 -6.57
N LYS A 12 -4.37 -9.45 -5.67
CA LYS A 12 -4.56 -8.69 -4.42
C LYS A 12 -4.18 -7.22 -4.61
N PRO A 13 -5.14 -6.29 -4.48
CA PRO A 13 -4.84 -4.87 -4.53
C PRO A 13 -4.27 -4.39 -3.20
N LYS A 14 -3.61 -3.22 -3.24
CA LYS A 14 -3.24 -2.49 -2.04
C LYS A 14 -4.50 -1.97 -1.36
N VAL A 15 -4.59 -2.09 -0.04
CA VAL A 15 -5.61 -1.35 0.71
C VAL A 15 -5.20 0.13 0.77
N THR A 16 -6.03 1.03 0.22
CA THR A 16 -5.81 2.48 0.30
C THR A 16 -6.30 3.03 1.64
N ASN A 17 -7.56 2.73 1.95
CA ASN A 17 -8.21 3.11 3.20
C ASN A 17 -9.21 2.03 3.57
N TYR A 18 -9.37 1.75 4.86
CA TYR A 18 -10.40 0.82 5.33
C TYR A 18 -11.79 1.49 5.28
N ASN A 19 -11.88 2.80 5.49
CA ASN A 19 -13.17 3.46 5.47
C ASN A 19 -13.67 3.70 4.03
N PRO A 20 -14.99 3.56 3.78
CA PRO A 20 -15.55 3.92 2.48
C PRO A 20 -15.46 5.43 2.24
N CYS A 21 -15.38 5.80 0.96
CA CYS A 21 -15.40 7.19 0.55
C CYS A 21 -16.84 7.62 0.22
N THR A 22 -17.35 8.59 0.98
CA THR A 22 -18.64 9.23 0.71
C THR A 22 -18.47 10.28 -0.37
N VAL A 23 -18.93 10.00 -1.58
CA VAL A 23 -18.84 10.90 -2.73
C VAL A 23 -20.17 11.59 -2.96
N ARG A 24 -20.16 12.92 -3.13
CA ARG A 24 -21.34 13.76 -3.39
C ARG A 24 -21.22 14.48 -4.72
N GLY A 25 -22.36 14.87 -5.30
CA GLY A 25 -22.39 15.77 -6.46
C GLY A 25 -21.87 15.15 -7.77
N LEU A 26 -22.02 13.83 -7.95
CA LEU A 26 -21.67 13.19 -9.21
C LEU A 26 -22.70 13.53 -10.29
N LYS A 27 -22.22 13.93 -11.47
CA LYS A 27 -23.08 14.20 -12.63
C LYS A 27 -23.75 12.89 -13.11
N PRO A 28 -25.10 12.80 -13.12
CA PRO A 28 -25.81 11.64 -13.64
C PRO A 28 -25.40 11.33 -15.09
N GLY A 29 -25.26 10.05 -15.42
CA GLY A 29 -24.86 9.59 -16.74
C GLY A 29 -23.37 9.76 -17.08
N SER A 30 -22.59 10.45 -16.24
CA SER A 30 -21.13 10.54 -16.45
C SER A 30 -20.43 9.22 -16.17
N ILE A 31 -19.31 8.98 -16.86
CA ILE A 31 -18.45 7.82 -16.60
C ILE A 31 -17.40 8.21 -15.57
N LYS A 32 -17.22 7.36 -14.56
CA LYS A 32 -16.15 7.47 -13.57
C LYS A 32 -15.31 6.20 -13.58
N GLU A 33 -14.03 6.35 -13.34
CA GLU A 33 -13.07 5.25 -13.30
C GLU A 33 -12.71 4.93 -11.86
N TRP A 34 -13.28 3.86 -11.32
CA TRP A 34 -12.96 3.39 -9.98
C TRP A 34 -11.61 2.68 -9.99
N CYS A 35 -10.73 3.06 -9.07
CA CYS A 35 -9.41 2.44 -8.96
C CYS A 35 -9.56 0.99 -8.44
N THR A 36 -8.90 0.04 -9.07
CA THR A 36 -8.94 -1.38 -8.64
C THR A 36 -7.66 -1.81 -7.93
N CYS A 37 -6.53 -1.12 -8.15
CA CYS A 37 -5.22 -1.50 -7.59
C CYS A 37 -4.92 -0.94 -6.20
N GLY A 38 -5.62 0.10 -5.74
CA GLY A 38 -5.29 0.83 -4.50
C GLY A 38 -4.08 1.76 -4.59
N LEU A 39 -3.53 1.86 -5.81
CA LEU A 39 -2.53 2.78 -6.36
C LEU A 39 -2.56 4.26 -5.96
N THR A 40 -3.78 4.78 -5.99
CA THR A 40 -4.09 6.20 -6.18
C THR A 40 -3.76 7.01 -4.92
N LYS A 41 -3.30 8.28 -5.07
CA LYS A 41 -3.18 9.20 -3.93
C LYS A 41 -4.54 9.65 -3.41
N LYS A 42 -5.50 9.77 -4.32
CA LYS A 42 -6.82 10.36 -4.05
C LYS A 42 -7.88 9.34 -4.45
N GLY A 43 -8.13 8.41 -3.54
CA GLY A 43 -9.27 7.50 -3.63
C GLY A 43 -10.58 8.28 -3.70
N PRO A 44 -11.66 7.71 -4.26
CA PRO A 44 -11.77 6.33 -4.73
C PRO A 44 -11.43 6.15 -6.22
N TRP A 45 -11.15 7.24 -6.93
CA TRP A 45 -11.00 7.27 -8.38
C TRP A 45 -9.57 6.96 -8.86
N CYS A 46 -9.47 6.43 -10.07
CA CYS A 46 -8.20 6.19 -10.75
C CYS A 46 -7.54 7.51 -11.14
N ASP A 47 -6.20 7.57 -11.02
CA ASP A 47 -5.39 8.72 -11.43
C ASP A 47 -4.69 8.50 -12.79
N GLY A 48 -5.03 7.42 -13.50
CA GLY A 48 -4.48 7.07 -14.82
C GLY A 48 -3.02 6.60 -14.84
N LYS A 49 -2.23 6.89 -13.80
CA LYS A 49 -0.78 6.62 -13.76
C LYS A 49 -0.41 5.54 -12.75
N SER A 50 -1.07 5.49 -11.59
CA SER A 50 -0.62 4.64 -10.49
C SER A 50 -0.80 3.14 -10.76
N HIS A 51 -1.79 2.75 -11.56
CA HIS A 51 -2.01 1.34 -11.92
C HIS A 51 -1.09 0.83 -13.03
N LYS A 52 -0.44 1.73 -13.79
CA LYS A 52 0.47 1.33 -14.87
C LYS A 52 1.62 0.49 -14.27
N GLY A 53 2.03 -0.56 -14.98
CA GLY A 53 3.03 -1.53 -14.48
C GLY A 53 2.46 -2.60 -13.52
N THR A 54 1.15 -2.64 -13.33
CA THR A 54 0.44 -3.72 -12.64
C THR A 54 -0.58 -4.35 -13.58
N THR A 55 -1.11 -5.53 -13.25
CA THR A 55 -2.17 -6.19 -14.04
C THR A 55 -3.54 -5.54 -13.86
N PHE A 56 -3.69 -4.63 -12.90
CA PHE A 56 -4.96 -3.97 -12.60
C PHE A 56 -5.34 -2.93 -13.65
N LYS A 57 -6.61 -2.97 -14.07
CA LYS A 57 -7.25 -1.95 -14.92
C LYS A 57 -8.36 -1.25 -14.14
N PRO A 58 -8.55 0.07 -14.29
CA PRO A 58 -9.64 0.77 -13.64
C PRO A 58 -11.00 0.26 -14.12
N LEU A 59 -11.98 0.25 -13.20
CA LEU A 59 -13.35 -0.14 -13.53
C LEU A 59 -14.14 1.08 -13.97
N ARG A 60 -14.64 1.07 -15.20
CA ARG A 60 -15.55 2.10 -15.71
C ARG A 60 -16.95 1.89 -15.11
N TRP A 61 -17.42 2.88 -14.37
CA TRP A 61 -18.75 2.91 -13.78
C TRP A 61 -19.54 4.10 -14.33
N LYS A 62 -20.73 3.84 -14.89
CA LYS A 62 -21.67 4.88 -15.27
C LYS A 62 -22.44 5.32 -14.04
N VAL A 63 -22.38 6.60 -13.70
CA VAL A 63 -23.17 7.18 -12.61
C VAL A 63 -24.66 7.01 -12.94
N PRO A 64 -25.46 6.39 -12.06
CA PRO A 64 -26.89 6.21 -12.27
C PRO A 64 -27.59 7.52 -12.63
N ASP A 65 -28.51 7.43 -13.58
CA ASP A 65 -29.38 8.52 -14.06
C ASP A 65 -30.86 8.22 -13.79
N GLY A 66 -31.71 9.24 -13.94
CA GLY A 66 -33.16 9.12 -13.74
C GLY A 66 -33.54 8.79 -12.29
N LYS A 67 -34.43 7.81 -12.11
CA LYS A 67 -34.98 7.40 -10.79
C LYS A 67 -33.95 6.84 -9.82
N ASN A 68 -32.80 6.39 -10.32
CA ASN A 68 -31.74 5.81 -9.52
C ASN A 68 -30.65 6.82 -9.14
N THR A 69 -30.83 8.10 -9.46
CA THR A 69 -29.91 9.17 -9.11
C THR A 69 -29.86 9.35 -7.60
N GLN A 70 -28.65 9.35 -7.03
CA GLN A 70 -28.42 9.62 -5.61
C GLN A 70 -27.56 10.87 -5.43
N THR A 71 -27.84 11.64 -4.39
CA THR A 71 -27.03 12.80 -3.98
C THR A 71 -25.67 12.39 -3.41
N MET A 72 -25.62 11.19 -2.83
CA MET A 72 -24.48 10.63 -2.13
C MET A 72 -24.31 9.17 -2.53
N TYR A 73 -23.06 8.76 -2.76
CA TYR A 73 -22.69 7.36 -2.98
C TYR A 73 -21.62 6.93 -1.99
N SER A 74 -21.79 5.75 -1.39
CA SER A 74 -20.76 5.09 -0.58
C SER A 74 -19.89 4.22 -1.47
N ILE A 75 -18.70 4.71 -1.79
CA ILE A 75 -17.76 4.05 -2.71
C ILE A 75 -16.68 3.34 -1.91
N CYS A 76 -16.36 2.11 -2.30
CA CYS A 76 -15.31 1.33 -1.69
C CYS A 76 -13.93 1.98 -1.91
N ASP A 77 -13.15 2.13 -0.83
CA ASP A 77 -11.75 2.57 -0.90
C ASP A 77 -10.74 1.49 -0.44
N CYS A 78 -11.24 0.41 0.16
CA CYS A 78 -10.38 -0.71 0.57
C CYS A 78 -9.97 -1.62 -0.59
N ARG A 79 -10.75 -1.63 -1.68
CA ARG A 79 -10.56 -2.43 -2.92
C ARG A 79 -10.91 -3.92 -2.83
N TYR A 80 -11.54 -4.36 -1.73
CA TYR A 80 -11.97 -5.75 -1.51
C TYR A 80 -13.48 -5.93 -1.53
N THR A 81 -14.24 -4.96 -2.07
CA THR A 81 -15.70 -5.09 -2.22
C THR A 81 -16.05 -6.16 -3.25
N THR A 82 -17.08 -6.94 -2.94
CA THR A 82 -17.73 -7.89 -3.85
C THR A 82 -18.73 -7.21 -4.78
N ARG A 83 -19.10 -5.94 -4.51
CA ARG A 83 -20.06 -5.15 -5.30
C ARG A 83 -19.44 -3.84 -5.80
N PRO A 84 -18.37 -3.89 -6.61
CA PRO A 84 -17.71 -2.68 -7.07
C PRO A 84 -18.65 -1.82 -7.93
N PRO A 85 -18.55 -0.47 -7.82
CA PRO A 85 -17.62 0.29 -6.99
C PRO A 85 -18.11 0.54 -5.54
N PHE A 86 -19.26 0.00 -5.15
CA PHE A 86 -19.92 0.33 -3.89
C PHE A 86 -19.27 -0.35 -2.68
N CYS A 87 -19.39 0.28 -1.51
CA CYS A 87 -19.03 -0.36 -0.25
C CYS A 87 -20.05 -1.44 0.14
N ASP A 88 -19.56 -2.58 0.60
CA ASP A 88 -20.35 -3.72 1.08
C ASP A 88 -20.00 -4.15 2.51
N GLY A 89 -19.14 -3.40 3.21
CA GLY A 89 -18.78 -3.66 4.61
C GLY A 89 -17.59 -4.62 4.82
N ILE A 90 -17.02 -5.22 3.77
CA ILE A 90 -15.88 -6.16 3.92
C ILE A 90 -14.68 -5.55 4.65
N HIS A 91 -14.55 -4.22 4.57
CA HIS A 91 -13.47 -3.50 5.21
C HIS A 91 -13.44 -3.59 6.75
N TYR A 92 -14.50 -4.04 7.41
CA TYR A 92 -14.49 -4.25 8.86
C TYR A 92 -13.58 -5.42 9.28
N ASP A 93 -13.61 -6.52 8.52
CA ASP A 93 -12.83 -7.74 8.83
C ASP A 93 -11.50 -7.81 8.05
N LEU A 94 -11.29 -6.89 7.12
CA LEU A 94 -10.11 -6.84 6.25
C LEU A 94 -8.78 -6.55 6.95
N PRO A 95 -8.66 -5.64 7.95
CA PRO A 95 -7.35 -5.16 8.42
C PRO A 95 -6.42 -6.28 8.91
N LEU A 96 -6.91 -7.15 9.80
CA LEU A 96 -6.11 -8.22 10.36
C LEU A 96 -5.71 -9.25 9.30
N ARG A 97 -6.65 -9.59 8.41
CA ARG A 97 -6.42 -10.59 7.36
C ARG A 97 -5.47 -10.10 6.28
N TYR A 98 -5.58 -8.82 5.92
CA TYR A 98 -4.67 -8.18 4.98
C TYR A 98 -3.24 -8.15 5.51
N LEU A 99 -3.05 -7.73 6.77
CA LEU A 99 -1.73 -7.71 7.41
C LEU A 99 -1.15 -9.12 7.54
N GLN A 100 -1.96 -10.11 7.91
CA GLN A 100 -1.52 -11.51 7.98
C GLN A 100 -1.08 -12.03 6.61
N LYS A 101 -1.84 -11.75 5.53
CA LYS A 101 -1.44 -12.12 4.16
C LYS A 101 -0.14 -11.49 3.71
N ILE A 102 0.13 -10.24 4.08
CA ILE A 102 1.42 -9.60 3.78
C ILE A 102 2.55 -10.33 4.52
N LYS A 103 2.35 -10.62 5.80
CA LYS A 103 3.35 -11.31 6.63
C LYS A 103 3.68 -12.70 6.09
N ASP A 104 2.66 -13.46 5.70
CA ASP A 104 2.81 -14.85 5.25
C ASP A 104 3.07 -14.97 3.73
N CYS A 105 3.37 -13.85 3.07
CA CYS A 105 3.54 -13.83 1.62
C CYS A 105 4.77 -14.67 1.20
N PRO A 106 4.64 -15.59 0.22
CA PRO A 106 5.76 -16.40 -0.26
C PRO A 106 6.80 -15.58 -1.05
N ARG A 107 6.49 -14.32 -1.40
CA ARG A 107 7.37 -13.37 -2.09
C ARG A 107 8.20 -12.51 -1.14
N GLN A 108 8.23 -12.82 0.15
CA GLN A 108 9.10 -12.10 1.09
C GLN A 108 10.58 -12.40 0.82
N PRO A 109 11.49 -11.42 1.01
CA PRO A 109 11.20 -10.03 1.38
C PRO A 109 10.70 -9.22 0.18
N HIS A 110 9.73 -8.34 0.40
CA HIS A 110 9.33 -7.37 -0.62
C HIS A 110 10.38 -6.26 -0.74
N ASP A 111 11.10 -6.19 -1.86
CA ASP A 111 12.03 -5.10 -2.17
C ASP A 111 11.29 -3.92 -2.83
N PRO A 112 11.23 -2.73 -2.18
CA PRO A 112 10.65 -1.51 -2.75
C PRO A 112 11.23 -1.05 -4.09
N ALA A 113 12.50 -1.36 -4.36
CA ALA A 113 13.18 -0.94 -5.58
C ALA A 113 12.69 -1.71 -6.81
N VAL A 114 12.21 -2.94 -6.61
CA VAL A 114 11.80 -3.85 -7.68
C VAL A 114 10.28 -3.99 -7.73
N THR A 115 9.64 -4.10 -6.57
CA THR A 115 8.22 -4.45 -6.46
C THR A 115 7.38 -3.22 -6.14
N LYS A 116 6.68 -2.71 -7.17
CA LYS A 116 5.68 -1.66 -6.98
C LYS A 116 4.47 -2.14 -6.16
N LEU A 117 3.92 -3.30 -6.53
CA LEU A 117 2.79 -3.97 -5.88
C LEU A 117 2.96 -5.48 -6.00
N CYS A 118 2.95 -6.17 -4.87
CA CYS A 118 2.88 -7.62 -4.82
C CYS A 118 1.43 -8.06 -5.00
N GLU A 119 1.10 -8.57 -6.18
CA GLU A 119 -0.28 -8.98 -6.49
C GLU A 119 -0.71 -10.28 -5.79
N GLU A 120 0.18 -10.95 -5.05
CA GLU A 120 -0.13 -12.15 -4.27
C GLU A 120 -0.66 -11.79 -2.86
N CYS A 121 -0.15 -10.71 -2.26
CA CYS A 121 -0.51 -10.31 -0.89
C CYS A 121 -1.05 -8.87 -0.76
N GLY A 122 -0.91 -8.03 -1.78
CA GLY A 122 -1.35 -6.64 -1.80
C GLY A 122 -0.34 -5.64 -1.24
N TRP A 123 0.84 -6.08 -0.78
CA TRP A 123 1.91 -5.18 -0.32
C TRP A 123 2.35 -4.24 -1.44
N ALA A 124 2.52 -2.97 -1.13
CA ALA A 124 3.02 -1.98 -2.08
C ALA A 124 4.14 -1.17 -1.44
N GLY A 125 5.21 -0.95 -2.22
CA GLY A 125 6.33 -0.13 -1.79
C GLY A 125 5.94 1.35 -1.62
N PRO A 126 6.78 2.15 -0.92
CA PRO A 126 6.66 3.60 -0.86
C PRO A 126 6.58 4.19 -2.26
N ARG A 127 5.74 5.21 -2.42
CA ARG A 127 5.39 5.74 -3.74
C ARG A 127 6.57 6.45 -4.41
N GLU A 128 7.45 7.02 -3.58
CA GLU A 128 8.63 7.78 -3.98
C GLU A 128 9.64 6.91 -4.73
N MET A 129 9.59 5.59 -4.53
CA MET A 129 10.52 4.62 -5.12
C MET A 129 9.95 3.92 -6.36
N TRP A 130 8.73 4.27 -6.81
CA TRP A 130 8.16 3.60 -7.98
C TRP A 130 8.89 4.04 -9.24
N PRO A 131 9.39 3.08 -10.06
CA PRO A 131 10.08 3.42 -11.29
C PRO A 131 9.13 4.23 -12.17
N GLU A 132 9.59 5.41 -12.59
CA GLU A 132 8.87 6.19 -13.59
C GLU A 132 8.84 5.35 -14.86
N LEU A 133 7.65 4.89 -15.22
CA LEU A 133 7.48 4.21 -16.49
C LEU A 133 7.89 5.19 -17.58
N PRO A 134 8.66 4.74 -18.60
CA PRO A 134 8.96 5.58 -19.73
C PRO A 134 7.64 6.15 -20.28
N PRO A 135 7.63 7.40 -20.77
CA PRO A 135 6.42 7.99 -21.35
C PRO A 135 5.89 7.00 -22.40
N SER A 136 4.74 6.41 -22.10
CA SER A 136 4.05 5.50 -23.02
C SER A 136 3.77 6.27 -24.30
N ALA A 137 4.21 5.76 -25.44
CA ALA A 137 4.12 6.38 -26.77
C ALA A 137 2.69 6.54 -27.33
N ASP A 138 1.68 6.66 -26.46
CA ASP A 138 0.26 6.69 -26.81
C ASP A 138 -0.37 8.02 -26.35
N SER A 139 0.04 9.10 -27.02
CA SER A 139 -0.63 10.41 -27.16
C SER A 139 0.25 11.19 -28.14
N ASP A 140 -0.05 11.38 -29.42
CA ASP A 140 -1.29 11.90 -29.98
C ASP A 140 -1.53 11.34 -31.39
N SER A 141 -2.66 10.68 -31.61
CA SER A 141 -3.20 10.49 -32.96
C SER A 141 -4.23 11.58 -33.20
N ASP A 142 -3.76 12.80 -33.46
CA ASP A 142 -4.55 13.82 -34.13
C ASP A 142 -4.44 13.58 -35.64
N SER A 143 -5.58 13.24 -36.22
CA SER A 143 -5.81 13.20 -37.65
C SER A 143 -5.90 14.62 -38.20
N ASP A 144 -4.87 15.05 -38.94
CA ASP A 144 -4.96 15.81 -40.21
C ASP A 144 -3.61 16.50 -40.47
N LEU A 145 -2.94 16.13 -41.56
CA LEU A 145 -2.66 17.01 -42.70
C LEU A 145 -1.68 16.32 -43.66
N SER A 146 -2.11 16.28 -44.91
CA SER A 146 -1.38 15.95 -46.13
C SER A 146 0.02 16.57 -46.23
N GLY A 147 0.98 15.77 -46.68
CA GLY A 147 2.29 16.21 -47.17
C GLY A 147 3.00 15.04 -47.83
N ASP A 148 2.96 14.99 -49.16
CA ASP A 148 3.87 14.20 -50.00
C ASP A 148 5.30 14.69 -49.77
N ASP A 149 6.22 13.79 -49.42
CA ASP A 149 7.65 13.88 -49.78
C ASP A 149 8.28 12.49 -49.59
N ASP A 150 8.67 11.90 -50.70
CA ASP A 150 9.50 10.70 -50.78
C ASP A 150 10.87 10.96 -50.11
N ASP A 151 11.26 10.18 -49.10
CA ASP A 151 12.69 10.05 -48.77
C ASP A 151 13.01 8.66 -48.19
N GLU A 152 14.02 8.06 -48.81
CA GLU A 152 14.41 6.65 -48.73
C GLU A 152 14.94 6.22 -47.36
N ASP A 153 14.73 4.94 -47.08
CA ASP A 153 15.39 4.10 -46.09
C ASP A 153 16.85 4.48 -45.78
N LYS A 154 17.13 4.79 -44.51
CA LYS A 154 18.49 4.64 -43.97
C LYS A 154 18.51 3.96 -42.61
N LYS A 155 18.41 2.63 -42.65
CA LYS A 155 18.74 1.74 -41.53
C LYS A 155 20.25 1.87 -41.22
N PRO A 156 20.66 2.09 -39.96
CA PRO A 156 22.08 2.20 -39.61
C PRO A 156 22.77 0.84 -39.78
N SER A 157 24.00 0.88 -40.29
CA SER A 157 24.81 -0.31 -40.55
C SER A 157 25.24 -0.99 -39.24
N GLU A 158 25.40 -2.30 -39.29
CA GLU A 158 25.77 -3.18 -38.16
C GLU A 158 27.05 -2.74 -37.44
N GLU A 159 27.98 -2.11 -38.16
CA GLU A 159 29.23 -1.55 -37.63
C GLU A 159 28.98 -0.37 -36.66
N GLN A 160 27.91 0.40 -36.88
CA GLN A 160 27.56 1.54 -36.03
C GLN A 160 26.92 1.09 -34.70
N LEU A 161 26.20 -0.03 -34.70
CA LEU A 161 25.67 -0.64 -33.47
C LEU A 161 26.79 -1.23 -32.59
N GLN A 162 27.82 -1.84 -33.20
CA GLN A 162 28.93 -2.43 -32.44
C GLN A 162 29.81 -1.37 -31.75
N LYS A 163 29.94 -0.18 -32.34
CA LYS A 163 30.70 0.94 -31.74
C LYS A 163 30.01 1.55 -30.50
N GLN A 164 28.68 1.50 -30.42
CA GLN A 164 27.92 2.02 -29.28
C GLN A 164 27.96 1.10 -28.05
N LEU A 165 28.08 -0.22 -28.26
CA LEU A 165 28.16 -1.21 -27.16
C LEU A 165 29.49 -1.15 -26.40
N ALA A 166 30.59 -0.80 -27.06
CA ALA A 166 31.91 -0.68 -26.42
C ALA A 166 32.06 0.56 -25.51
N ALA A 167 31.26 1.61 -25.73
CA ALA A 167 31.35 2.87 -24.99
C ALA A 167 30.55 2.86 -23.66
N ASN A 168 29.55 2.00 -23.53
CA ASN A 168 28.60 1.99 -22.40
C ASN A 168 28.74 0.77 -21.47
N THR A 169 29.87 0.07 -21.48
CA THR A 169 30.11 -1.03 -20.54
C THR A 169 30.72 -0.48 -19.24
N PRO A 170 30.00 -0.43 -18.10
CA PRO A 170 30.60 -0.05 -16.82
C PRO A 170 31.60 -1.12 -16.38
N LYS A 171 32.86 -0.72 -16.14
CA LYS A 171 33.88 -1.60 -15.57
C LYS A 171 33.62 -1.78 -14.07
N VAL A 172 32.83 -2.78 -13.72
CA VAL A 172 32.71 -3.25 -12.33
C VAL A 172 33.92 -4.14 -12.03
N GLN A 173 34.87 -3.62 -11.26
CA GLN A 173 35.94 -4.43 -10.67
C GLN A 173 35.44 -4.96 -9.33
N VAL A 174 35.13 -6.26 -9.28
CA VAL A 174 34.85 -6.97 -8.03
C VAL A 174 36.18 -7.35 -7.41
N GLN A 175 36.58 -6.66 -6.34
CA GLN A 175 37.68 -7.10 -5.49
C GLN A 175 37.14 -8.08 -4.45
N ILE A 176 37.47 -9.36 -4.61
CA ILE A 176 37.22 -10.38 -3.59
C ILE A 176 38.53 -10.54 -2.83
N SER A 177 38.66 -9.86 -1.69
CA SER A 177 39.74 -10.11 -0.75
C SER A 177 39.31 -11.20 0.22
N SER A 178 39.87 -12.40 0.06
CA SER A 178 39.80 -13.47 1.06
C SER A 178 40.53 -13.01 2.32
N GLY A 179 39.76 -12.57 3.32
CA GLY A 179 40.24 -12.24 4.66
C GLY A 179 39.80 -13.32 5.64
N GLU A 180 40.73 -14.20 5.96
CA GLU A 180 40.68 -15.09 7.12
C GLU A 180 40.57 -14.28 8.42
N HIS A 181 39.46 -14.43 9.15
CA HIS A 181 39.33 -13.89 10.50
C HIS A 181 38.77 -14.95 11.43
N GLY A 182 39.69 -15.68 12.06
CA GLY A 182 39.48 -16.24 13.38
C GLY A 182 39.82 -15.21 14.45
N LEU A 183 39.08 -15.32 15.56
CA LEU A 183 39.44 -14.94 16.94
C LEU A 183 39.45 -13.46 17.35
N ALA A 184 38.42 -13.15 18.16
CA ALA A 184 38.37 -12.31 19.35
C ALA A 184 39.49 -11.29 19.63
N ALA A 185 39.08 -10.04 19.89
CA ALA A 185 39.72 -9.20 20.89
C ALA A 185 38.70 -8.24 21.51
N ASP A 186 38.70 -8.28 22.84
CA ASP A 186 38.08 -7.38 23.80
C ASP A 186 38.67 -5.96 23.67
N ALA A 187 37.85 -4.92 23.81
CA ALA A 187 38.32 -3.54 23.91
C ALA A 187 37.49 -2.78 24.95
N THR A 188 38.02 -2.77 26.16
CA THR A 188 37.65 -1.91 27.27
C THR A 188 38.01 -0.45 26.97
N VAL A 189 37.07 0.48 27.15
CA VAL A 189 37.37 1.92 27.21
C VAL A 189 37.09 2.42 28.63
N LYS A 190 38.15 2.88 29.30
CA LYS A 190 38.09 3.66 30.54
C LYS A 190 37.73 5.11 30.19
N GLY A 191 36.75 5.66 30.90
CA GLY A 191 36.40 7.08 30.85
C GLY A 191 37.30 7.93 31.74
N GLU A 192 37.27 9.24 31.46
CA GLU A 192 37.58 10.32 32.40
C GLU A 192 36.61 11.48 32.10
N ASP A 193 36.20 12.15 33.17
CA ASP A 193 34.95 12.88 33.36
C ASP A 193 35.03 14.38 33.00
N ALA A 194 33.87 15.00 32.70
CA ALA A 194 33.42 16.27 33.32
C ALA A 194 32.04 16.73 32.78
N ASP A 195 31.04 16.57 33.66
CA ASP A 195 30.04 17.58 34.07
C ASP A 195 29.18 18.32 33.03
N SER A 196 27.93 17.87 32.88
CA SER A 196 26.74 18.74 32.97
C SER A 196 25.48 17.88 33.11
N ALA A 197 24.92 17.88 34.31
CA ALA A 197 23.72 17.16 34.70
C ALA A 197 22.48 17.62 33.91
N MET A 198 21.76 16.66 33.32
CA MET A 198 20.35 16.81 32.96
C MET A 198 19.62 15.55 33.42
N ASP A 199 18.74 15.72 34.40
CA ASP A 199 17.92 14.71 35.07
C ASP A 199 17.18 13.78 34.11
N VAL A 200 17.33 12.48 34.35
CA VAL A 200 16.53 11.40 33.75
C VAL A 200 15.23 11.28 34.56
N ASP A 201 14.12 11.79 34.01
CA ASP A 201 12.80 11.70 34.65
C ASP A 201 12.27 10.26 34.61
N GLN A 202 11.80 9.81 35.76
CA GLN A 202 11.13 8.55 36.04
C GLN A 202 9.83 8.40 35.22
N PRO A 203 9.30 7.17 35.04
CA PRO A 203 7.97 7.00 34.48
C PRO A 203 6.92 7.62 35.43
N ARG A 204 6.45 8.82 35.08
CA ARG A 204 5.36 9.50 35.76
C ARG A 204 4.06 8.71 35.63
N ALA A 205 3.54 8.31 36.77
CA ALA A 205 2.19 7.83 36.93
C ALA A 205 1.18 8.84 36.35
N CYS A 206 0.21 8.33 35.60
CA CYS A 206 -0.96 9.08 35.17
C CYS A 206 -1.77 9.49 36.40
N ASN A 207 -1.65 10.76 36.81
CA ASN A 207 -2.59 11.37 37.75
C ASN A 207 -3.90 11.61 37.00
N GLY A 208 -4.76 10.60 37.04
CA GLY A 208 -6.07 10.57 36.43
C GLY A 208 -6.92 11.79 36.80
N SER A 209 -6.98 12.73 35.87
CA SER A 209 -7.97 13.80 35.81
C SER A 209 -8.95 13.53 34.66
N CYS A 210 -9.46 12.30 34.58
CA CYS A 210 -10.68 12.00 33.84
C CYS A 210 -11.77 11.77 34.87
N GLN A 211 -12.47 12.85 35.22
CA GLN A 211 -13.73 12.77 35.93
C GLN A 211 -14.74 12.07 35.03
N THR A 212 -14.91 10.76 35.21
CA THR A 212 -16.14 10.08 34.82
C THR A 212 -17.00 10.03 36.07
N GLY A 213 -18.17 10.67 35.99
CA GLY A 213 -19.14 10.68 37.07
C GLY A 213 -19.53 9.25 37.45
N THR A 214 -19.40 8.97 38.74
CA THR A 214 -20.24 8.04 39.48
C THR A 214 -21.72 8.37 39.16
N GLU A 215 -22.67 7.47 39.04
CA GLU A 215 -23.05 6.40 39.96
C GLU A 215 -23.91 5.39 39.17
N GLY A 216 -23.64 4.10 39.33
CA GLY A 216 -24.41 3.04 38.67
C GLY A 216 -24.26 1.74 39.44
N ASN A 217 -25.18 1.55 40.38
CA ASN A 217 -25.52 0.33 41.12
C ASN A 217 -24.99 -0.96 40.48
N VAL A 218 -23.92 -1.53 41.06
CA VAL A 218 -23.35 -2.80 40.57
C VAL A 218 -24.21 -3.94 41.12
N ASP A 219 -24.76 -4.75 40.22
CA ASP A 219 -25.59 -5.90 40.54
C ASP A 219 -24.85 -6.85 41.53
N PRO A 220 -25.46 -7.21 42.68
CA PRO A 220 -24.86 -8.12 43.66
C PRO A 220 -24.43 -9.48 43.09
N GLU A 221 -25.05 -9.97 42.01
CA GLU A 221 -24.63 -11.21 41.35
C GLU A 221 -23.30 -11.06 40.60
N VAL A 222 -23.06 -9.90 39.98
CA VAL A 222 -21.82 -9.60 39.25
C VAL A 222 -20.64 -9.51 40.22
N TYR A 223 -20.86 -9.01 41.43
CA TYR A 223 -19.83 -8.98 42.48
C TYR A 223 -19.49 -10.39 43.00
N ARG A 224 -20.49 -11.29 43.08
CA ARG A 224 -20.28 -12.68 43.52
C ARG A 224 -19.50 -13.50 42.48
N MET A 225 -19.81 -13.31 41.19
CA MET A 225 -19.06 -13.94 40.10
C MET A 225 -17.58 -13.49 40.07
N ALA A 226 -17.31 -12.22 40.36
CA ALA A 226 -15.93 -11.73 40.41
C ALA A 226 -15.10 -12.37 41.55
N GLN A 227 -15.74 -12.66 42.69
CA GLN A 227 -15.08 -13.34 43.81
C GLN A 227 -14.86 -14.83 43.57
N ASP A 228 -15.73 -15.49 42.80
CA ASP A 228 -15.56 -16.91 42.46
C ASP A 228 -14.42 -17.12 41.45
N ILE A 229 -14.20 -16.18 40.51
CA ILE A 229 -13.08 -16.23 39.56
C ILE A 229 -11.72 -16.15 40.27
N GLN A 230 -11.60 -15.39 41.36
CA GLN A 230 -10.36 -15.30 42.14
C GLN A 230 -10.01 -16.58 42.90
N LYS A 231 -10.99 -17.45 43.21
CA LYS A 231 -10.74 -18.73 43.88
C LYS A 231 -10.25 -19.83 42.95
N VAL A 232 -10.55 -19.77 41.65
CA VAL A 232 -10.11 -20.77 40.67
C VAL A 232 -8.62 -20.64 40.30
N HIS A 233 -7.98 -19.50 40.61
CA HIS A 233 -6.56 -19.27 40.35
C HIS A 233 -5.62 -19.60 41.52
N LEU A 234 -6.14 -20.14 42.63
CA LEU A 234 -5.35 -20.52 43.81
C LEU A 234 -5.63 -21.94 44.32
N SER A 235 -6.17 -22.81 43.47
CA SER A 235 -6.38 -24.25 43.75
C SER A 235 -5.68 -25.12 42.72
#